data_AF-A0A1Q3R6H9-F1
#
_entry.id   AF-A0A1Q3R6H9-F1
#
_cell.length_a   1.000
_cell.length_b   1.000
_cell.length_c   1.000
_cell.angle_alpha   90.00
_cell.angle_beta   90.00
_cell.angle_gamma   90.00
#
_symmetry.space_group_name_H-M   'P 1'
#
loop_
_entity.id
_entity.type
_entity.pdbx_description
1 polymer ?
#
loop_
_entity_poly.entity_id
_entity_poly.type
_entity_poly.pdbx_seq_one_letter_code
_entity_poly.pdbx_strand_id
1 'polypeptide(L)'
;MTLTFAAASGKSTANTDVVVGRFVELVPRQRIVQAFEFESSDPAFAGTMTMRWVLEAAEGGTNVTVIAENVPPGISPADHEVGMNSSLAHLAAYVESRTA
;
A
#
# COMPACT_ATOMS: atom_id res chain seq x y z
N MET A 1 7.55 -2.71 -7.69
CA MET A 1 6.48 -1.83 -8.19
C MET A 1 7.05 -0.43 -8.33
N THR A 2 6.67 0.30 -9.38
CA THR A 2 7.09 1.69 -9.57
C THR A 2 5.85 2.58 -9.64
N LEU A 3 5.79 3.59 -8.78
CA LEU A 3 4.80 4.66 -8.83
C LEU A 3 5.46 5.87 -9.48
N THR A 4 4.76 6.53 -10.40
CA THR A 4 5.21 7.77 -11.04
C THR A 4 4.23 8.87 -10.72
N PHE A 5 4.72 9.97 -10.16
CA PHE A 5 3.92 11.13 -9.81
C PHE A 5 4.01 12.19 -10.91
N ALA A 6 2.86 12.81 -11.22
CA ALA A 6 2.80 13.91 -12.18
C ALA A 6 3.26 15.25 -11.58
N ALA A 7 3.08 15.45 -10.27
CA ALA A 7 3.36 16.73 -9.60
C ALA A 7 3.95 16.59 -8.17
N ALA A 8 4.19 15.37 -7.68
CA ALA A 8 4.80 15.13 -6.38
C ALA A 8 6.25 14.67 -6.52
N SER A 9 7.09 14.97 -5.52
CA SER A 9 8.44 14.44 -5.45
C SER A 9 8.43 12.96 -5.10
N GLY A 10 9.24 12.18 -5.82
CA GLY A 10 9.46 10.77 -5.54
C GLY A 10 10.50 10.54 -4.44
N LYS A 11 10.53 9.32 -3.92
CA LYS A 11 11.45 8.83 -2.89
C LYS A 11 12.65 8.10 -3.50
N SER A 12 12.50 7.57 -4.72
CA SER A 12 13.55 6.84 -5.43
C SER A 12 14.24 7.68 -6.51
N THR A 13 13.46 8.49 -7.23
CA THR A 13 13.97 9.52 -8.13
C THR A 13 13.23 10.83 -7.90
N ALA A 14 13.45 11.84 -8.76
CA ALA A 14 12.77 13.14 -8.66
C ALA A 14 11.24 13.02 -8.61
N ASN A 15 10.62 12.04 -9.30
CA ASN A 15 9.16 11.89 -9.35
C ASN A 15 8.68 10.43 -9.32
N THR A 16 9.54 9.47 -8.95
CA THR A 16 9.14 8.07 -8.83
C THR A 16 9.43 7.50 -7.45
N ASP A 17 8.55 6.59 -7.01
CA ASP A 17 8.83 5.65 -5.93
C ASP A 17 9.00 4.26 -6.54
N VAL A 18 10.18 3.68 -6.38
CA VAL A 18 10.47 2.28 -6.66
C VAL A 18 10.42 1.53 -5.35
N VAL A 19 9.50 0.57 -5.27
CA VAL A 19 9.27 -0.25 -4.09
C VAL A 19 9.52 -1.71 -4.46
N VAL A 20 10.43 -2.36 -3.75
CA VAL A 20 10.61 -3.81 -3.85
C VAL A 20 9.72 -4.45 -2.79
N GLY A 21 8.85 -5.37 -3.22
CA GLY A 21 7.88 -6.01 -2.36
C GLY A 21 7.97 -7.53 -2.42
N ARG A 22 7.68 -8.19 -1.30
CA ARG A 22 7.52 -9.65 -1.24
C ARG A 22 6.29 -10.03 -0.42
N PHE A 23 5.66 -11.14 -0.76
CA PHE A 23 4.64 -11.75 0.09
C PHE A 23 5.30 -12.43 1.28
N VAL A 24 4.83 -12.11 2.49
CA VAL A 24 5.23 -12.75 3.75
C VAL A 24 4.24 -13.85 4.09
N GLU A 25 2.94 -13.59 3.89
CA GLU A 25 1.84 -14.53 4.14
C GLU A 25 0.78 -14.32 3.06
N LEU A 26 0.21 -15.42 2.56
CA LEU A 26 -0.90 -15.39 1.62
C LEU A 26 -1.90 -16.48 2.00
N VAL A 27 -2.96 -16.08 2.70
CA VAL A 27 -4.08 -16.95 3.04
C VAL A 27 -5.23 -16.63 2.10
N PRO A 28 -5.62 -17.57 1.21
CA PRO A 28 -6.65 -17.33 0.22
C PRO A 28 -7.93 -16.76 0.85
N ARG A 29 -8.41 -15.65 0.29
CA ARG A 29 -9.65 -14.95 0.67
C ARG A 29 -9.73 -14.45 2.13
N GLN A 30 -8.63 -14.44 2.86
CA GLN A 30 -8.62 -14.03 4.27
C GLN A 30 -7.56 -12.99 4.56
N ARG A 31 -6.35 -13.18 4.04
CA ARG A 31 -5.21 -12.38 4.47
C ARG A 31 -4.09 -12.33 3.46
N ILE A 32 -3.52 -11.14 3.33
CA ILE A 32 -2.30 -10.91 2.58
C ILE A 32 -1.36 -10.10 3.48
N VAL A 33 -0.13 -10.58 3.66
CA VAL A 33 0.92 -9.82 4.34
C VAL A 33 2.04 -9.60 3.35
N GLN A 34 2.44 -8.34 3.18
CA GLN A 34 3.48 -7.91 2.28
C GLN A 34 4.54 -7.14 3.06
N ALA A 35 5.80 -7.33 2.68
CA ALA A 35 6.91 -6.52 3.15
C ALA A 35 7.41 -5.69 1.97
N PHE A 36 7.65 -4.41 2.23
CA PHE A 36 8.04 -3.41 1.24
C PHE A 36 9.27 -2.64 1.70
N GLU A 37 10.19 -2.40 0.78
CA GLU A 37 11.35 -1.53 0.96
C GLU A 37 11.40 -0.52 -0.18
N PHE A 38 11.66 0.75 0.15
CA PHE A 38 11.84 1.79 -0.83
C PHE A 38 13.29 1.77 -1.31
N GLU A 39 13.49 1.80 -2.63
CA GLU A 39 14.81 2.03 -3.20
C GLU A 39 15.12 3.53 -3.06
N SER A 40 15.80 3.93 -1.99
CA SER A 40 16.14 5.33 -1.72
C SER A 40 17.50 5.44 -1.05
N SER A 41 18.27 6.48 -1.39
CA SER A 41 19.52 6.83 -0.69
C SER A 41 19.30 7.67 0.55
N ASP A 42 18.10 8.23 0.75
CA ASP A 42 17.74 9.00 1.93
C ASP A 42 17.42 8.04 3.10
N PRO A 43 18.19 8.09 4.20
CA PRO A 43 17.96 7.24 5.37
C PRO A 43 16.56 7.36 5.99
N ALA A 44 15.83 8.47 5.74
CA ALA A 44 14.48 8.65 6.24
C ALA A 44 13.48 7.63 5.65
N PHE A 45 13.74 7.09 4.46
CA PHE A 45 12.91 6.06 3.83
C PHE A 45 13.47 4.65 4.00
N ALA A 46 14.55 4.48 4.76
CA ALA A 46 15.15 3.19 5.02
C ALA A 46 14.30 2.32 5.96
N GLY A 47 14.40 1.00 5.77
CA GLY A 47 13.71 0.00 6.57
C GLY A 47 12.60 -0.72 5.81
N THR A 48 12.13 -1.81 6.41
CA THR A 48 11.09 -2.66 5.84
C THR A 48 9.74 -2.30 6.44
N MET A 49 8.84 -1.74 5.63
CA MET A 49 7.44 -1.55 5.99
C MET A 49 6.68 -2.86 5.79
N THR A 50 5.81 -3.23 6.73
CA THR A 50 4.92 -4.38 6.59
C THR A 50 3.50 -3.89 6.39
N MET A 51 2.83 -4.40 5.36
CA MET A 51 1.41 -4.13 5.12
C MET A 51 0.60 -5.41 5.26
N ARG A 52 -0.39 -5.38 6.14
CA ARG A 52 -1.32 -6.48 6.38
C ARG A 52 -2.71 -6.11 5.89
N TRP A 53 -3.22 -6.92 4.98
CA TRP A 53 -4.58 -6.86 4.47
C TRP A 53 -5.38 -7.98 5.12
N VAL A 54 -6.52 -7.62 5.70
CA VAL A 54 -7.49 -8.56 6.26
C VAL A 54 -8.79 -8.42 5.49
N LEU A 55 -9.32 -9.56 5.04
CA LEU A 55 -10.54 -9.64 4.26
C LEU A 55 -11.56 -10.44 5.06
N GLU A 56 -12.68 -9.79 5.38
CA GLU A 56 -13.75 -10.38 6.17
C GLU A 56 -15.06 -10.32 5.38
N ALA A 57 -15.79 -11.43 5.35
CA ALA A 57 -17.10 -11.46 4.73
C ALA A 57 -18.04 -10.47 5.43
N ALA A 58 -18.76 -9.68 4.65
CA ALA A 58 -19.74 -8.73 5.13
C ALA A 58 -21.03 -8.85 4.31
N GLU A 59 -22.15 -8.38 4.85
CA GLU A 59 -23.40 -8.31 4.09
C GLU A 59 -23.20 -7.43 2.84
N GLY A 60 -23.46 -7.99 1.66
CA GLY A 60 -23.29 -7.27 0.39
C GLY A 60 -21.85 -7.17 -0.12
N GLY A 61 -20.84 -7.78 0.54
CA GLY A 61 -19.47 -7.72 0.04
C GLY A 61 -18.39 -8.23 0.99
N THR A 62 -17.31 -7.47 1.10
CA THR A 62 -16.14 -7.81 1.91
C THR A 62 -15.62 -6.56 2.60
N ASN A 63 -15.49 -6.62 3.92
CA ASN A 63 -14.76 -5.60 4.66
C ASN A 63 -13.26 -5.83 4.44
N VAL A 64 -12.57 -4.79 3.97
CA VAL A 64 -11.13 -4.81 3.75
C VAL A 64 -10.48 -3.86 4.74
N THR A 65 -9.63 -4.40 5.62
CA THR A 65 -8.82 -3.62 6.54
C THR A 65 -7.36 -3.69 6.12
N VAL A 66 -6.68 -2.55 6.10
CA VAL A 66 -5.25 -2.47 5.80
C VAL A 66 -4.52 -1.82 6.97
N ILE A 67 -3.47 -2.49 7.45
CA ILE A 67 -2.62 -2.02 8.53
C ILE A 67 -1.21 -1.91 7.98
N ALA A 68 -0.61 -0.73 8.10
CA ALA A 68 0.79 -0.49 7.78
C ALA A 68 1.60 -0.36 9.07
N GLU A 69 2.60 -1.23 9.23
CA GLU A 69 3.47 -1.31 10.40
C GLU A 69 4.92 -1.00 9.97
N ASN A 70 5.70 -0.45 10.89
CA ASN A 70 7.10 -0.09 10.66
C ASN A 70 7.27 0.84 9.43
N VAL A 71 6.32 1.77 9.26
CA VAL A 71 6.38 2.78 8.21
C VAL A 71 7.64 3.63 8.41
N PRO A 72 8.50 3.80 7.39
CA PRO A 72 9.70 4.62 7.50
C PRO A 72 9.38 6.05 7.97
N PRO A 73 10.23 6.67 8.80
CA PRO A 73 9.94 7.96 9.43
C PRO A 73 9.84 9.13 8.42
N GLY A 74 10.42 8.99 7.23
CA GLY A 74 10.29 9.95 6.14
C GLY A 74 8.90 9.97 5.50
N ILE A 75 8.04 8.99 5.82
CA ILE A 75 6.66 8.94 5.34
C ILE A 75 5.74 9.52 6.42
N SER A 76 5.15 10.67 6.11
CA SER A 76 4.11 11.28 6.94
C SER A 76 2.94 10.30 7.13
N PRO A 77 2.55 9.99 8.39
CA PRO A 77 1.41 9.12 8.65
C PRO A 77 0.11 9.63 8.01
N ALA A 78 -0.12 10.95 8.03
CA ALA A 78 -1.31 11.55 7.44
C ALA A 78 -1.34 11.42 5.92
N ASP A 79 -0.21 11.66 5.25
CA ASP A 79 -0.13 11.53 3.79
C ASP A 79 -0.24 10.06 3.37
N HIS A 80 0.31 9.14 4.17
CA HIS A 80 0.17 7.72 3.94
C HIS A 80 -1.27 7.26 4.06
N GLU A 81 -1.98 7.71 5.10
CA GLU A 81 -3.41 7.42 5.28
C GLU A 81 -4.25 7.95 4.11
N VAL A 82 -4.01 9.18 3.66
CA VAL A 82 -4.68 9.76 2.48
C VAL A 82 -4.41 8.92 1.23
N GLY A 83 -3.14 8.53 0.99
CA GLY A 83 -2.76 7.68 -0.14
C GLY A 83 -3.39 6.30 -0.09
N MET A 84 -3.47 5.69 1.09
CA MET A 84 -4.11 4.40 1.32
C MET A 84 -5.62 4.46 1.10
N ASN A 85 -6.29 5.50 1.60
CA ASN A 85 -7.73 5.72 1.38
C ASN A 85 -8.05 5.93 -0.10
N SER A 86 -7.22 6.70 -0.82
CA SER A 86 -7.35 6.87 -2.27
C SER A 86 -7.18 5.54 -3.01
N SER A 87 -6.21 4.72 -2.61
CA SER A 87 -5.97 3.39 -3.21
C SER A 87 -7.14 2.44 -2.98
N LEU A 88 -7.71 2.42 -1.76
CA LEU A 88 -8.88 1.60 -1.43
C LEU A 88 -10.13 2.06 -2.19
N ALA A 89 -10.33 3.37 -2.37
CA ALA A 89 -11.43 3.90 -3.17
C ALA A 89 -11.32 3.46 -4.65
N HIS A 90 -10.11 3.50 -5.23
CA HIS A 90 -9.88 2.99 -6.58
C HIS A 90 -10.08 1.47 -6.67
N LEU A 91 -9.67 0.72 -5.64
CA LEU A 91 -9.89 -0.72 -5.58
C LEU A 91 -11.39 -1.04 -5.57
N ALA A 92 -12.17 -0.37 -4.72
CA ALA A 92 -13.63 -0.52 -4.66
C ALA A 92 -14.26 -0.24 -6.04
N ALA A 93 -13.96 0.91 -6.63
CA ALA A 93 -14.44 1.25 -7.97
C ALA A 93 -14.08 0.20 -9.03
N TYR A 94 -12.88 -0.39 -8.97
CA TYR A 94 -12.42 -1.40 -9.91
C TYR A 94 -13.11 -2.75 -9.74
N VAL A 95 -13.28 -3.23 -8.49
CA VAL A 95 -13.83 -4.57 -8.23
C VAL A 95 -15.36 -4.58 -8.24
N GLU A 96 -16.00 -3.51 -7.77
CA GLU A 96 -17.46 -3.40 -7.70
C GLU A 96 -18.08 -3.05 -9.06
N SER A 97 -17.35 -2.36 -9.95
CA SER A 97 -17.81 -2.15 -11.34
C SER A 97 -17.74 -3.41 -12.21
N ARG A 98 -17.03 -4.45 -11.75
CA ARG A 98 -16.88 -5.74 -12.44
C ARG A 98 -17.84 -6.80 -11.95
N THR A 99 -18.78 -6.44 -11.07
CA THR A 99 -19.85 -7.32 -10.64
C THR A 99 -20.84 -7.48 -11.80
N ALA A 100 -20.89 -8.68 -12.39
CA ALA A 100 -21.90 -9.10 -13.37
C ALA A 100 -23.22 -9.43 -12.68
#